data_AF-A0A368HIJ0-F1
#
_entry.id   AF-A0A368HIJ0-F1
#
_cell.length_a   1.000
_cell.length_b   1.000
_cell.length_c   1.000
_cell.angle_alpha   90.00
_cell.angle_beta   90.00
_cell.angle_gamma   90.00
#
_symmetry.space_group_name_H-M   'P 1'
#
loop_
_entity.id
_entity.type
_entity.pdbx_description
1 polymer ?
#
loop_
_entity_poly.entity_id
_entity_poly.type
_entity_poly.pdbx_seq_one_letter_code
_entity_poly.pdbx_strand_id
1 'polypeptide(L)' 'MMGRLLRHVRAGTKRLAINDARLINGPDALVISSAAFLENDRIPEKYTQFGANLSPPLEWRNLPIGAKSMVVIIED' A
#
# COMPACT_ATOMS: atom_id res chain seq x y z
N MET A 1 9.58 -30.95 11.31
CA MET A 1 10.39 -30.38 10.23
C MET A 1 10.61 -28.88 10.47
N MET A 2 11.81 -28.39 10.17
CA MET A 2 12.25 -26.99 10.39
C MET A 2 11.33 -25.93 9.75
N GLY A 3 10.63 -26.27 8.66
CA GLY A 3 9.69 -25.36 7.98
C GLY A 3 8.48 -24.89 8.83
N ARG A 4 8.17 -25.53 9.96
CA ARG A 4 7.12 -25.05 10.90
C ARG A 4 7.64 -23.93 11.82
N LEU A 5 8.95 -23.86 12.07
CA LEU A 5 9.61 -22.84 12.90
C LEU A 5 9.81 -21.52 12.13
N LEU A 6 10.01 -21.60 10.81
CA LEU A 6 10.27 -20.43 9.97
C LEU A 6 9.00 -19.75 9.42
N ARG A 7 7.79 -20.19 9.80
CA ARG A 7 6.53 -19.59 9.32
C ARG A 7 6.35 -18.12 9.69
N HIS A 8 7.06 -17.65 10.72
CA HIS A 8 7.01 -16.25 11.17
C HIS A 8 8.27 -15.46 10.77
N VAL A 9 9.22 -16.08 10.08
CA VAL A 9 10.41 -15.39 9.56
C VAL A 9 10.04 -14.81 8.20
N ARG A 10 9.59 -13.55 8.19
CA ARG A 10 9.44 -12.79 6.94
C ARG A 10 10.82 -12.40 6.43
N ALA A 11 11.00 -12.35 5.11
CA ALA A 11 12.16 -11.66 4.55
C ALA A 11 12.13 -10.22 5.08
N GLY A 12 13.16 -9.79 5.80
CA GLY A 12 13.14 -8.52 6.52
C GLY A 12 12.70 -7.33 5.66
N THR A 13 12.28 -6.25 6.32
CA THR A 13 11.67 -5.05 5.73
C THR A 13 12.47 -4.41 4.58
N LYS A 14 13.76 -4.73 4.44
CA LYS A 14 14.64 -4.29 3.34
C LYS A 14 14.11 -4.53 1.93
N ARG A 15 13.15 -5.46 1.73
CA ARG A 15 12.57 -5.76 0.41
C ARG A 15 11.22 -5.09 0.13
N LEU A 16 10.69 -4.34 1.09
CA LEU A 16 9.46 -3.56 0.92
C LEU A 16 9.71 -2.39 -0.04
N ALA A 17 8.74 -2.10 -0.89
CA ALA A 17 8.77 -1.01 -1.85
C ALA A 17 8.99 0.35 -1.16
N ILE A 18 8.44 0.52 0.05
CA ILE A 18 8.66 1.73 0.87
C ILE A 18 10.13 1.97 1.23
N ASN A 19 10.99 0.94 1.15
CA ASN A 19 12.43 1.04 1.42
C ASN A 19 13.27 1.07 0.13
N ASP A 20 12.65 1.06 -1.05
CA ASP A 20 13.37 1.11 -2.32
C ASP A 20 13.68 2.57 -2.70
N ALA A 21 14.96 2.94 -2.65
CA ALA A 21 15.46 4.27 -3.00
C ALA A 21 15.02 4.77 -4.39
N ARG A 22 14.68 3.86 -5.31
CA ARG A 22 14.19 4.19 -6.65
C ARG A 22 12.75 4.70 -6.66
N LEU A 23 11.97 4.37 -5.63
CA LEU A 23 10.55 4.69 -5.52
C LEU A 23 10.26 5.86 -4.58
N ILE A 24 11.12 6.09 -3.57
CA ILE A 24 10.87 7.11 -2.53
C ILE A 24 11.28 8.54 -2.90
N ASN A 25 11.93 8.74 -4.05
CA ASN A 25 12.33 10.07 -4.56
C ASN A 25 11.34 10.61 -5.61
N GLY A 26 10.04 10.44 -5.38
CA GLY A 26 8.97 10.92 -6.26
C GLY A 26 8.65 12.41 -6.09
N PRO A 27 7.88 13.02 -7.01
CA PRO A 27 7.46 14.41 -6.89
C PRO A 27 6.65 14.66 -5.61
N ASP A 28 7.00 15.72 -4.88
CA ASP A 28 6.57 16.01 -3.49
C ASP A 28 5.06 16.18 -3.27
N ALA A 29 4.24 16.22 -4.32
CA ALA A 29 2.85 16.69 -4.22
C ALA A 29 1.77 15.62 -4.43
N LEU A 30 2.08 14.39 -4.85
CA LEU A 30 1.05 13.37 -5.10
C LEU A 30 0.35 12.97 -3.80
N VAL A 31 -0.97 13.18 -3.73
CA VAL A 31 -1.79 12.80 -2.57
C VAL A 31 -2.69 11.64 -2.95
N ILE A 32 -2.68 10.60 -2.12
CA ILE A 32 -3.62 9.48 -2.18
C ILE A 32 -4.48 9.47 -0.91
N SER A 33 -5.79 9.29 -1.06
CA SER A 33 -6.73 9.16 0.06
C SER A 33 -7.84 8.16 -0.24
N SER A 34 -8.64 7.82 0.77
CA SER A 34 -9.79 6.92 0.63
C SER A 34 -10.98 7.53 1.36
N ALA A 35 -12.15 7.56 0.71
CA ALA A 35 -13.38 7.96 1.38
C ALA A 35 -13.87 6.93 2.43
N ALA A 36 -13.21 5.76 2.50
CA ALA A 36 -13.58 4.70 3.42
C ALA A 36 -12.94 4.79 4.81
N PHE A 37 -11.79 5.45 4.93
CA PHE A 37 -11.02 5.55 6.17
C PHE A 37 -10.04 6.72 6.09
N LEU A 38 -9.70 7.30 7.25
CA LEU A 38 -8.68 8.33 7.35
C LEU A 38 -7.27 7.73 7.31
N GLU A 39 -6.27 8.57 7.08
CA GLU A 39 -4.87 8.14 7.17
C GLU A 39 -4.56 7.56 8.56
N ASN A 40 -3.87 6.42 8.60
CA ASN A 40 -3.55 5.65 9.81
C ASN A 40 -4.74 5.07 10.60
N ASP A 41 -5.98 5.25 10.12
CA ASP A 41 -7.16 4.63 10.73
C ASP A 41 -7.37 3.18 10.25
N ARG A 42 -8.21 2.47 11.01
CA ARG A 42 -8.57 1.09 10.71
C ARG A 42 -9.36 0.98 9.40
N ILE A 43 -8.93 0.06 8.53
CA ILE A 43 -9.66 -0.28 7.30
C ILE A 43 -10.99 -0.97 7.65
N PRO A 44 -12.14 -0.51 7.12
CA PRO A 44 -13.43 -1.15 7.37
C PRO A 44 -13.48 -2.60 6.89
N GLU A 45 -14.15 -3.46 7.66
CA GLU A 45 -14.17 -4.92 7.47
C GLU A 45 -14.52 -5.36 6.04
N LYS A 46 -15.44 -4.65 5.38
CA LYS A 46 -15.86 -4.93 3.99
C LYS A 46 -14.70 -4.91 2.97
N TYR A 47 -13.61 -4.20 3.27
CA TYR A 47 -12.40 -4.12 2.44
C TYR A 47 -11.25 -5.02 2.93
N THR A 48 -11.54 -5.91 3.87
CA THR A 48 -10.57 -6.85 4.43
C THR A 48 -10.95 -8.29 4.10
N GLN A 49 -10.05 -9.23 4.38
CA GLN A 49 -10.30 -10.67 4.26
C GLN A 49 -11.46 -11.18 5.14
N PHE A 50 -11.87 -10.42 6.17
CA PHE A 50 -12.97 -10.77 7.06
C PHE A 50 -14.35 -10.35 6.53
N GLY A 51 -14.39 -9.48 5.53
CA GLY A 51 -15.63 -9.04 4.88
C GLY A 51 -15.70 -9.49 3.42
N ALA A 52 -16.20 -8.62 2.55
CA ALA A 52 -16.32 -8.89 1.12
C ALA A 52 -14.99 -8.89 0.35
N ASN A 53 -13.87 -8.59 1.02
CA ASN A 53 -12.53 -8.54 0.44
C ASN A 53 -12.43 -7.66 -0.82
N LEU A 54 -13.15 -6.53 -0.81
CA LEU A 54 -13.12 -5.55 -1.89
C LEU A 54 -11.94 -4.61 -1.73
N SER A 55 -11.38 -4.12 -2.84
CA SER A 55 -10.41 -3.02 -2.78
C SER A 55 -11.11 -1.75 -2.28
N PRO A 56 -10.48 -0.97 -1.38
CA PRO A 56 -11.04 0.31 -0.96
C PRO A 56 -11.06 1.31 -2.12
N PRO A 57 -12.00 2.28 -2.10
CA PRO A 57 -11.95 3.38 -3.05
C PRO A 57 -10.69 4.21 -2.81
N LEU A 58 -9.95 4.50 -3.87
CA LEU A 58 -8.76 5.35 -3.83
C LEU A 58 -9.00 6.61 -4.65
N GLU A 59 -8.65 7.75 -4.06
CA GLU A 59 -8.72 9.08 -4.68
C GLU A 59 -7.32 9.64 -4.82
N TRP A 60 -7.04 10.22 -5.99
CA TRP A 60 -5.73 10.78 -6.34
C TRP A 60 -5.86 12.28 -6.53
N ARG A 61 -4.94 13.04 -5.98
CA ARG A 61 -4.83 14.49 -6.22
C ARG A 61 -3.39 14.87 -6.56
N ASN A 62 -3.26 15.99 -7.27
CA ASN A 62 -1.96 16.54 -7.71
C ASN A 62 -1.14 15.56 -8.58
N LEU A 63 -1.81 14.90 -9.53
CA LEU A 63 -1.09 14.08 -10.51
C LEU A 63 -0.08 14.94 -11.29
N PRO A 64 1.17 14.50 -11.45
CA PRO A 64 2.16 15.24 -12.22
C PRO A 64 1.67 15.52 -13.65
N ILE A 65 1.93 16.74 -14.13
CA ILE A 65 1.60 17.12 -15.51
C ILE A 65 2.30 16.16 -16.48
N GLY A 66 1.54 15.60 -17.41
CA GLY A 66 2.07 14.66 -18.40
C GLY A 66 2.17 13.20 -17.95
N ALA A 67 1.74 12.86 -16.72
CA ALA A 67 1.63 11.47 -16.27
C ALA A 67 0.80 10.64 -17.26
N LYS A 68 1.38 9.55 -17.78
CA LYS A 68 0.73 8.65 -18.75
C LYS A 68 0.09 7.43 -18.11
N SER A 69 0.57 7.05 -16.93
CA SER A 69 0.16 5.85 -16.22
C SER A 69 0.41 6.01 -14.73
N MET A 70 -0.30 5.22 -13.93
CA MET A 70 -0.11 5.11 -12.48
C MET A 70 0.02 3.65 -12.08
N VAL A 71 0.77 3.42 -11.01
CA VAL A 71 0.92 2.11 -10.38
C VAL A 71 0.67 2.29 -8.89
N VAL A 72 -0.01 1.31 -8.28
CA VAL A 72 -0.28 1.27 -6.84
C VAL A 72 0.36 0.02 -6.29
N ILE A 73 1.17 0.16 -5.24
CA ILE A 73 1.74 -0.95 -4.48
C ILE A 73 1.19 -0.86 -3.07
N ILE A 74 0.59 -1.95 -2.60
CA ILE A 74 0.04 -2.08 -1.25
C ILE A 74 0.85 -3.16 -0.52
N GLU A 75 1.35 -2.84 0.66
CA GLU A 75 2.16 -3.73 1.52
C GLU A 75 1.55 -3.79 2.93
N ASP A 76 1.83 -4.88 3.66
CA ASP A 76 1.48 -5.12 5.08
C ASP A 76 2.69 -4.88 5.99
#